data_AF-A0A2K3KL21-F1
#
_entry.id   AF-A0A2K3KL21-F1
#
_cell.length_a   1.000
_cell.length_b   1.000
_cell.length_c   1.000
_cell.angle_alpha   90.00
_cell.angle_beta   90.00
_cell.angle_gamma   90.00
#
_symmetry.space_group_name_H-M   'P 1'
#
loop_
_entity.id
_entity.type
_entity.pdbx_description
1 polymer ?
#
loop_
_entity_poly.entity_id
_entity_poly.type
_entity_poly.pdbx_seq_one_letter_code
_entity_poly.pdbx_strand_id
1 'polypeptide(L)' 'MARKFESVKDISDAKDLWKISVKVKEKWTNVKDGKESIELLVVDEKVTCLFIDLCHMAYV' A
#
# COMPACT_ATOMS: atom_id res chain seq x y z
N MET A 1 -1.88 -13.43 19.31
CA MET A 1 -3.17 -13.36 18.58
C MET A 1 -2.89 -12.77 17.20
N ALA A 2 -3.12 -13.51 16.11
CA ALA A 2 -2.77 -13.02 14.77
C ALA A 2 -3.75 -11.93 14.34
N ARG A 3 -3.25 -10.75 13.94
CA ARG A 3 -4.08 -9.68 13.37
C ARG A 3 -4.73 -10.21 12.09
N LYS A 4 -6.07 -10.20 12.05
CA LYS A 4 -6.86 -10.66 10.92
C LYS A 4 -6.54 -9.79 9.71
N PHE A 5 -6.43 -10.40 8.54
CA PHE A 5 -6.30 -9.65 7.29
C PHE A 5 -7.65 -9.02 6.94
N GLU A 6 -7.64 -7.73 6.63
CA GLU A 6 -8.80 -6.99 6.17
C GLU A 6 -8.81 -6.93 4.63
N SER A 7 -10.00 -6.81 4.03
CA SER A 7 -10.09 -6.58 2.58
C SER A 7 -9.81 -5.12 2.28
N VAL A 8 -9.35 -4.87 1.06
CA VAL A 8 -9.14 -3.51 0.55
C VAL A 8 -10.36 -2.61 0.72
N LYS A 9 -11.57 -3.19 0.57
CA LYS A 9 -12.83 -2.45 0.69
C LYS A 9 -13.16 -2.00 2.11
N ASP A 10 -12.54 -2.62 3.11
CA ASP A 10 -12.75 -2.30 4.52
C ASP A 10 -11.75 -1.24 5.03
N ILE A 11 -10.78 -0.83 4.19
CA ILE A 11 -9.87 0.27 4.49
C ILE A 11 -10.68 1.58 4.52
N SER A 12 -10.57 2.30 5.62
CA SER A 12 -11.29 3.54 5.88
C SER A 12 -10.55 4.34 6.92
N ASP A 13 -10.64 5.66 6.90
CA ASP A 13 -9.85 6.59 7.73
C ASP A 13 -10.13 6.49 9.24
N ALA A 14 -11.05 5.63 9.65
CA ALA A 14 -11.47 5.43 11.03
C ALA A 14 -10.46 4.65 11.90
N LYS A 15 -9.40 4.07 11.31
CA LYS A 15 -8.34 3.33 12.02
C LYS A 15 -6.97 3.82 11.57
N ASP A 16 -5.97 3.75 12.44
CA ASP A 16 -4.59 4.16 12.07
C ASP A 16 -3.81 3.09 11.28
N LEU A 17 -4.18 1.80 11.43
CA LEU A 17 -3.37 0.69 10.93
C LEU A 17 -4.25 -0.45 10.41
N TRP A 18 -3.99 -0.89 9.18
CA TRP A 18 -4.59 -2.08 8.56
C TRP A 18 -3.53 -3.14 8.25
N LYS A 19 -3.97 -4.39 8.19
CA LYS A 19 -3.17 -5.50 7.65
C LYS A 19 -3.93 -6.10 6.50
N ILE A 20 -3.39 -6.01 5.29
CA ILE A 20 -4.03 -6.50 4.07
C ILE A 20 -3.17 -7.59 3.42
N SER A 21 -3.83 -8.54 2.76
CA SER A 21 -3.17 -9.55 1.93
C SER A 21 -3.39 -9.17 0.48
N VAL A 22 -2.32 -8.85 -0.22
CA VAL A 22 -2.38 -8.35 -1.60
C VAL A 22 -1.30 -8.98 -2.46
N LYS A 23 -1.56 -9.09 -3.75
CA LYS A 23 -0.58 -9.46 -4.77
C LYS A 23 -0.11 -8.21 -5.48
N VAL A 24 1.20 -8.00 -5.54
CA VAL A 24 1.79 -6.92 -6.34
C VAL A 24 1.59 -7.26 -7.82
N LYS A 25 0.98 -6.35 -8.57
CA LYS A 25 0.84 -6.45 -10.02
C LYS A 25 1.94 -5.69 -10.73
N GLU A 26 2.16 -4.45 -10.33
CA GLU A 26 3.16 -3.58 -10.92
C GLU A 26 3.86 -2.79 -9.83
N LYS A 27 5.13 -2.49 -10.06
CA LYS A 27 5.99 -1.71 -9.19
C LYS A 27 6.82 -0.79 -10.06
N TRP A 28 6.85 0.49 -9.74
CA TRP A 28 7.76 1.43 -10.37
C TRP A 28 8.30 2.43 -9.36
N THR A 29 9.43 3.04 -9.68
CA THR A 29 10.03 4.10 -8.87
C THR A 29 9.63 5.44 -9.48
N ASN A 30 9.12 6.33 -8.65
CA ASN A 30 8.84 7.71 -9.00
C ASN A 30 9.88 8.61 -8.35
N VAL A 31 10.36 9.62 -9.07
CA VAL A 31 11.26 10.64 -8.52
C VAL A 31 10.59 11.98 -8.73
N LYS A 32 10.10 12.56 -7.64
CA LYS A 32 9.42 13.85 -7.66
C LYS A 32 10.07 14.79 -6.65
N ASP A 33 10.50 15.96 -7.13
CA ASP A 33 11.14 17.00 -6.31
C ASP A 33 12.38 16.50 -5.52
N GLY A 34 13.16 15.59 -6.11
CA GLY A 34 14.34 14.99 -5.47
C GLY A 34 14.03 13.95 -4.39
N LYS A 35 12.76 13.63 -4.17
CA LYS A 35 12.31 12.53 -3.31
C LYS A 35 11.97 11.32 -4.15
N GLU A 36 12.60 10.19 -3.83
CA GLU A 36 12.27 8.91 -4.42
C GLU A 36 11.07 8.30 -3.68
N SER A 37 10.06 7.89 -4.44
CA SER A 37 8.97 7.06 -3.93
C SER A 37 8.85 5.79 -4.77
N ILE A 38 8.33 4.72 -4.15
CA ILE A 38 8.01 3.48 -4.84
C ILE A 38 6.49 3.42 -4.91
N GLU A 39 5.97 3.44 -6.12
CA GLU A 39 4.55 3.25 -6.37
C GLU A 39 4.29 1.77 -6.70
N LEU A 40 3.26 1.22 -6.07
CA LEU A 40 2.86 -0.17 -6.21
C LEU A 40 1.39 -0.24 -6.61
N LEU A 41 1.11 -0.94 -7.71
CA LEU A 41 -0.24 -1.40 -8.01
C LEU A 41 -0.41 -2.80 -7.40
N VAL A 42 -1.31 -2.91 -6.44
CA VAL A 42 -1.59 -4.17 -5.75
C VAL A 42 -3.04 -4.58 -5.94
N VAL A 43 -3.30 -5.88 -5.92
CA VAL A 43 -4.63 -6.46 -6.10
C VAL A 43 -4.94 -7.44 -4.97
N ASP A 44 -6.12 -7.29 -4.39
CA ASP A 44 -6.62 -8.21 -3.35
C ASP A 44 -7.28 -9.46 -3.95
N GLU A 45 -7.62 -10.43 -3.10
CA GLU A 45 -8.33 -11.66 -3.51
C GLU A 45 -9.65 -11.36 -4.24
N LYS A 46 -10.35 -10.28 -3.86
CA LYS A 46 -11.59 -9.82 -4.50
C LYS A 46 -11.35 -8.98 -5.76
N VAL A 47 -10.13 -8.98 -6.31
CA VAL A 47 -9.75 -8.27 -7.54
C VAL A 47 -9.92 -6.75 -7.41
N THR A 48 -9.86 -6.22 -6.19
CA THR A 48 -9.85 -4.76 -5.94
C THR A 48 -8.42 -4.26 -6.03
N CYS A 49 -8.19 -3.23 -6.84
CA CYS A 49 -6.88 -2.62 -7.02
C CYS A 49 -6.65 -1.48 -6.02
N LEU A 50 -5.46 -1.41 -5.44
CA LEU A 50 -4.97 -0.25 -4.68
C LEU A 50 -3.67 0.27 -5.28
N PHE A 51 -3.50 1.59 -5.20
CA PHE A 51 -2.22 2.25 -5.39
C PHE A 51 -1.62 2.55 -4.03
N ILE A 52 -0.39 2.08 -3.79
CA ILE A 52 0.38 2.36 -2.59
C ILE A 52 1.59 3.18 -3.01
N ASP A 53 1.71 4.41 -2.49
CA ASP A 53 2.92 5.22 -2.61
C ASP A 53 3.75 5.05 -1.34
N LEU A 54 4.96 4.50 -1.50
CA LEU A 54 5.96 4.38 -0.46
C LEU A 54 6.98 5.51 -0.66
N CYS A 55 6.73 6.65 -0.02
CA CYS A 55 7.71 7.73 0.01
C CYS A 55 8.92 7.30 0.86
N HIS A 56 10.14 7.40 0.32
CA HIS A 56 11.35 7.15 1.09
C HIS A 56 11.52 8.29 2.12
N MET A 57 10.91 8.11 3.29
CA MET A 57 11.20 8.95 4.45
C MET A 57 12.56 8.50 4.98
N ALA A 58 13.63 9.18 4.56
CA ALA A 58 14.91 9.08 5.22
C ALA A 58 14.69 9.52 6.67
N TYR A 59 14.59 8.56 7.59
CA TYR A 59 14.67 8.84 9.02
C TYR A 59 16.12 9.26 9.29
N VAL A 60 16.34 10.58 9.38
CA VAL A 60 17.55 11.18 9.97
C VAL A 60 17.51 10.98 11.48
#